data_AF-A0A256WHI4-F1
#
_entry.id   AF-A0A256WHI4-F1
#
_cell.length_a   1.000
_cell.length_b   1.000
_cell.length_c   1.000
_cell.angle_alpha   90.00
_cell.angle_beta   90.00
_cell.angle_gamma   90.00
#
_symmetry.space_group_name_H-M   'P 1'
#
loop_
_entity.id
_entity.type
_entity.pdbx_description
1 polymer ?
#
loop_
_entity_poly.entity_id
_entity_poly.type
_entity_poly.pdbx_seq_one_letter_code
_entity_poly.pdbx_strand_id
1 'polypeptide(L)'
;MSIKFITNEELYKEVIEPIAQAKRFVWIGTADIKDLHVKHQGAVKSLLAVLNILLKKKVAIRLLHAKEPGPNFRKSFDKYPGLWN
;
A
#
# COMPACT_ATOMS: atom_id res chain seq x y z
N MET A 1 -17.68 -17.26 -3.83
CA MET A 1 -16.73 -16.13 -3.97
C MET A 1 -16.89 -15.61 -5.38
N SER A 2 -17.32 -14.35 -5.56
CA SER A 2 -17.31 -13.70 -6.88
C SER A 2 -15.99 -12.97 -7.07
N ILE A 3 -15.41 -13.08 -8.26
CA ILE A 3 -14.23 -12.29 -8.67
C ILE A 3 -14.75 -11.11 -9.46
N LYS A 4 -14.38 -9.88 -9.04
CA LYS A 4 -14.71 -8.64 -9.76
C LYS A 4 -13.47 -8.19 -10.51
N PHE A 5 -13.57 -8.08 -11.83
CA PHE A 5 -12.58 -7.37 -12.63
C PHE A 5 -12.79 -5.87 -12.47
N ILE A 6 -11.73 -5.13 -12.18
CA ILE A 6 -11.75 -3.68 -11.95
C ILE A 6 -10.67 -3.03 -12.81
N THR A 7 -10.93 -1.80 -13.27
CA THR A 7 -10.04 -1.07 -14.17
C THR A 7 -9.87 0.38 -13.73
N ASN A 8 -8.74 0.99 -14.13
CA ASN A 8 -8.51 2.43 -13.98
C ASN A 8 -8.81 2.97 -12.57
N GLU A 9 -9.73 3.93 -12.44
CA GLU A 9 -10.11 4.56 -11.18
C GLU A 9 -10.80 3.61 -10.19
N GLU A 10 -11.36 2.49 -10.67
CA GLU A 10 -11.97 1.49 -9.81
C GLU A 10 -10.91 0.82 -8.94
N LEU A 11 -9.71 0.56 -9.47
CA LEU A 11 -8.59 0.04 -8.67
C LEU A 11 -8.29 0.96 -7.49
N TYR A 12 -8.31 2.27 -7.75
CA TYR A 12 -8.05 3.26 -6.72
C TYR A 12 -9.10 3.23 -5.62
N LYS A 13 -10.38 3.30 -6.00
CA LYS A 13 -11.52 3.38 -5.07
C LYS A 13 -11.76 2.08 -4.30
N GLU A 14 -11.65 0.94 -4.99
CA GLU A 14 -12.07 -0.36 -4.45
C GLU A 14 -10.93 -1.09 -3.73
N VAL A 15 -9.67 -0.76 -4.04
CA VAL A 15 -8.49 -1.47 -3.48
C VAL A 15 -7.56 -0.53 -2.74
N ILE A 16 -7.19 0.62 -3.31
CA ILE A 16 -6.15 1.49 -2.73
C ILE A 16 -6.69 2.33 -1.56
N GLU A 17 -7.82 3.02 -1.72
CA GLU A 17 -8.41 3.84 -0.63
C GLU A 17 -8.76 3.03 0.64
N PRO A 18 -9.35 1.81 0.53
CA PRO A 18 -9.70 1.01 1.71
C PRO A 18 -8.51 0.54 2.54
N ILE A 19 -7.29 0.47 1.98
CA ILE A 19 -6.06 0.09 2.72
C ILE A 19 -5.92 0.93 3.98
N ALA A 20 -6.21 2.22 3.90
CA ALA A 20 -6.07 3.17 5.00
C ALA A 20 -6.96 2.87 6.23
N GLN A 21 -7.95 1.98 6.07
CA GLN A 21 -8.91 1.57 7.09
C GLN A 21 -8.66 0.14 7.60
N ALA A 22 -7.61 -0.55 7.12
CA ALA A 22 -7.30 -1.90 7.53
C ALA A 22 -7.07 -2.01 9.04
N LYS A 23 -7.66 -3.05 9.65
CA LYS A 23 -7.63 -3.25 11.12
C LYS A 23 -6.75 -4.40 11.57
N ARG A 24 -6.43 -5.36 10.70
CA ARG A 24 -5.68 -6.58 11.06
C ARG A 24 -4.47 -6.82 10.18
N PHE A 25 -4.66 -6.82 8.86
CA PHE A 25 -3.57 -7.01 7.92
C PHE A 25 -3.81 -6.31 6.58
N VAL A 26 -2.72 -6.04 5.86
CA VAL A 26 -2.69 -5.61 4.46
C VAL A 26 -1.66 -6.46 3.74
N TRP A 27 -2.11 -7.29 2.79
CA TRP A 27 -1.24 -8.11 1.95
C TRP A 27 -1.37 -7.65 0.49
N ILE A 28 -0.24 -7.31 -0.12
CA ILE A 28 -0.18 -6.86 -1.51
C ILE A 28 0.78 -7.77 -2.25
N GLY A 29 0.27 -8.53 -3.22
CA GLY A 29 1.07 -9.24 -4.21
C GLY A 29 0.98 -8.51 -5.54
N THR A 30 2.12 -8.09 -6.10
CA THR A 30 2.14 -7.29 -7.33
C THR A 30 3.36 -7.56 -8.20
N ALA A 31 3.18 -7.44 -9.52
CA ALA A 31 4.28 -7.47 -10.47
C ALA A 31 5.10 -6.16 -10.45
N ASP A 32 4.44 -5.04 -10.18
CA ASP A 32 5.05 -3.73 -10.01
C ASP A 32 4.11 -2.81 -9.23
N ILE A 33 4.65 -1.96 -8.36
CA ILE A 33 3.85 -0.95 -7.64
C ILE A 33 4.66 0.33 -7.48
N LYS A 34 3.98 1.47 -7.67
CA LYS A 34 4.53 2.79 -7.39
C LYS A 34 4.12 3.23 -5.99
N ASP A 35 4.83 4.19 -5.43
CA ASP A 35 4.34 4.87 -4.23
C ASP A 35 3.15 5.76 -4.64
N LEU A 36 1.94 5.24 -4.47
CA LEU A 36 0.68 5.87 -4.86
C LEU A 36 0.30 6.97 -3.86
N HIS A 37 -0.62 7.84 -4.25
CA HIS A 37 -1.25 8.79 -3.33
C HIS A 37 -2.52 8.18 -2.73
N VAL A 38 -2.76 8.29 -1.43
CA VAL A 38 -3.93 7.73 -0.74
C VAL A 38 -4.55 8.82 0.13
N LYS A 39 -5.89 8.95 0.07
CA LYS A 39 -6.62 9.82 1.00
C LYS A 39 -6.67 9.17 2.37
N HIS A 40 -6.10 9.83 3.38
CA HIS A 40 -6.14 9.40 4.77
C HIS A 40 -6.42 10.60 5.68
N GLN A 41 -7.52 10.54 6.44
CA GLN A 41 -7.92 11.56 7.40
C GLN A 41 -7.97 12.98 6.80
N GLY A 42 -8.57 13.12 5.62
CA GLY A 42 -8.71 14.42 4.95
C GLY A 42 -7.45 14.95 4.26
N ALA A 43 -6.32 14.25 4.36
CA ALA A 43 -5.08 14.58 3.67
C ALA A 43 -4.73 13.53 2.61
N VAL A 44 -4.04 13.95 1.55
CA VAL A 44 -3.41 13.03 0.60
C VAL A 44 -2.01 12.68 1.12
N LYS A 45 -1.75 11.40 1.34
CA LYS A 45 -0.46 10.86 1.80
C LYS A 45 0.07 9.84 0.80
N SER A 46 1.35 9.53 0.84
CA SER A 46 1.85 8.41 0.06
C SER A 46 1.34 7.07 0.63
N LEU A 47 1.21 6.04 -0.21
CA LEU A 47 0.78 4.71 0.20
C LEU A 47 1.73 4.17 1.28
N LEU A 48 3.03 4.36 1.09
CA LEU A 48 4.05 3.90 2.04
C LEU A 48 3.92 4.60 3.41
N ALA A 49 3.58 5.90 3.42
CA ALA A 49 3.27 6.60 4.67
C ALA A 49 2.04 6.01 5.38
N VAL A 50 1.00 5.66 4.62
CA VAL A 50 -0.21 5.02 5.17
C VAL A 50 0.13 3.63 5.73
N LEU A 51 0.88 2.80 5.01
CA LEU A 51 1.32 1.49 5.50
C LEU A 51 2.13 1.62 6.79
N ASN A 52 3.02 2.60 6.89
CA ASN A 52 3.78 2.87 8.12
C ASN A 52 2.88 3.30 9.29
N ILE A 53 1.83 4.09 9.05
CA ILE A 53 0.83 4.44 10.07
C ILE A 53 0.10 3.19 10.55
N LEU A 54 -0.30 2.30 9.64
CA LEU A 54 -1.00 1.05 9.98
C LEU A 54 -0.08 0.09 10.75
N LEU A 55 1.18 -0.03 10.34
CA LEU A 55 2.19 -0.80 11.06
C LEU A 55 2.34 -0.33 12.51
N LYS A 56 2.41 1.00 12.74
CA LYS A 56 2.45 1.57 14.10
C LYS A 56 1.20 1.24 14.91
N LYS A 57 0.06 1.03 14.26
CA LYS A 57 -1.21 0.56 14.85
C LYS A 57 -1.29 -0.98 14.97
N LYS A 58 -0.18 -1.70 14.79
CA LYS A 58 -0.08 -3.16 14.88
C LYS A 58 -0.88 -3.92 13.80
N VAL A 59 -1.14 -3.28 12.66
CA VAL A 59 -1.65 -3.97 11.47
C VAL A 59 -0.50 -4.69 10.79
N ALA A 60 -0.66 -5.98 10.49
CA ALA A 60 0.37 -6.78 9.83
C ALA A 60 0.47 -6.40 8.34
N ILE A 61 1.65 -6.00 7.88
CA ILE A 61 1.88 -5.59 6.50
C ILE A 61 2.73 -6.63 5.79
N ARG A 62 2.33 -7.07 4.59
CA ARG A 62 3.12 -7.96 3.73
C ARG A 62 3.10 -7.47 2.30
N LEU A 63 4.27 -7.22 1.74
CA LEU A 63 4.46 -6.81 0.35
C LEU A 63 5.23 -7.91 -0.38
N LEU A 64 4.64 -8.48 -1.42
CA LEU A 64 5.23 -9.50 -2.28
C LEU A 64 5.39 -8.91 -3.68
N HIS A 65 6.64 -8.72 -4.09
CA HIS A 65 6.97 -8.20 -5.42
C HIS A 65 7.44 -9.35 -6.30
N ALA A 66 6.95 -9.41 -7.54
CA ALA A 66 7.41 -10.42 -8.51
C ALA A 66 8.83 -10.16 -9.02
N LYS A 67 9.36 -8.95 -8.81
CA LYS A 67 10.72 -8.51 -9.16
C LYS A 67 11.21 -7.45 -8.18
N GLU A 68 12.50 -7.11 -8.25
CA GLU A 68 13.05 -5.99 -7.50
C GLU A 68 12.30 -4.68 -7.85
N PRO A 69 11.78 -3.95 -6.85
CA PRO A 69 11.08 -2.69 -7.10
C PRO A 69 11.97 -1.65 -7.77
N GLY A 70 11.37 -0.80 -8.60
CA GLY A 70 12.10 0.29 -9.27
C GLY A 70 12.80 1.25 -8.27
N PRO A 71 13.88 1.93 -8.68
CA PRO A 71 14.69 2.77 -7.78
C PRO A 71 13.88 3.89 -7.10
N ASN A 72 12.86 4.43 -7.75
CA ASN A 72 12.00 5.46 -7.16
C ASN A 72 11.13 4.91 -6.02
N PHE A 73 10.58 3.71 -6.18
CA PHE A 73 9.83 3.06 -5.11
C PHE A 73 10.74 2.79 -3.92
N ARG A 74 11.92 2.19 -4.16
CA ARG A 74 12.91 1.89 -3.12
C ARG A 74 13.31 3.12 -2.32
N LYS A 75 13.67 4.22 -3.01
CA LYS A 75 13.97 5.51 -2.36
C LYS A 75 12.85 6.03 -1.46
N SER A 76 11.57 5.82 -1.82
CA SER A 76 10.45 6.18 -0.94
C SER A 76 10.26 5.17 0.19
N PHE A 77 10.44 3.88 -0.08
CA PHE A 77 10.30 2.79 0.87
C PHE A 77 11.34 2.82 1.99
N ASP A 78 12.59 3.13 1.64
CA ASP A 78 13.71 3.22 2.59
C ASP A 78 13.52 4.33 3.64
N LYS A 79 12.62 5.29 3.39
CA LYS A 79 12.22 6.32 4.38
C LYS A 79 11.38 5.75 5.54
N TYR A 80 10.92 4.50 5.45
CA TYR A 80 10.08 3.85 6.43
C TYR A 80 10.70 2.52 6.91
N PRO A 81 11.77 2.56 7.74
CA PRO A 81 12.48 1.35 8.18
C PRO A 81 11.59 0.25 8.75
N GLY A 82 10.53 0.60 9.48
CA GLY A 82 9.62 -0.39 10.05
C GLY A 82 8.91 -1.30 9.04
N LEU A 83 8.88 -0.93 7.75
CA LEU A 83 8.26 -1.77 6.71
C LEU A 83 9.16 -2.91 6.22
N TRP A 84 10.45 -2.92 6.57
CA TRP A 84 11.41 -3.95 6.14
C TRP A 84 12.35 -4.46 7.24
N ASN A 85 12.34 -3.82 8.40
CA ASN A 85 13.18 -4.16 9.54
C ASN A 85 12.52 -5.19 10.48
#